data_AF-A0A934BEW1-F1
#
_entry.id   AF-A0A934BEW1-F1
#
_cell.length_a   1.000
_cell.length_b   1.000
_cell.length_c   1.000
_cell.angle_alpha   90.00
_cell.angle_beta   90.00
_cell.angle_gamma   90.00
#
_symmetry.space_group_name_H-M   'P 1'
#
loop_
_entity.id
_entity.type
_entity.pdbx_description
1 polymer ?
#
loop_
_entity_poly.entity_id
_entity_poly.type
_entity_poly.pdbx_seq_one_letter_code
_entity_poly.pdbx_strand_id
1 'polypeptide(L)'
;MIDILKILSVLLIMVFLLKRKWNLGVVMALSSVILAFFYLLAPLDFLKAFYAGTTDKTTISLITALILIRIFENVMRKNGIMHQMMDSFRGMVMDRRILMASMPALIGLLPSMGGALFSAPMVDEASKKISISQEKKAFVN
;
A
#
# COMPACT_ATOMS: atom_id res chain seq x y z
N MET A 1 16.64 -19.30 21.02
CA MET A 1 16.04 -20.15 19.96
C MET A 1 14.52 -20.19 20.01
N ILE A 2 13.90 -20.24 21.20
CA ILE A 2 12.45 -20.24 21.36
C ILE A 2 11.78 -18.96 20.81
N ASP A 3 12.41 -17.79 20.96
CA ASP A 3 11.88 -16.53 20.41
C ASP A 3 11.80 -16.53 18.89
N ILE A 4 12.82 -17.10 18.23
CA ILE A 4 12.84 -17.25 16.76
C ILE A 4 11.68 -18.15 16.32
N LEU A 5 11.43 -19.25 17.03
CA LEU A 5 10.29 -20.14 16.76
C LEU A 5 8.94 -19.42 16.92
N LYS A 6 8.77 -18.62 18.00
CA LYS A 6 7.55 -17.83 18.21
C LYS A 6 7.35 -16.82 17.08
N ILE A 7 8.35 -16.01 16.76
CA ILE A 7 8.26 -15.00 15.69
C ILE A 7 8.01 -15.67 14.34
N LEU A 8 8.73 -16.75 14.02
CA LEU A 8 8.55 -17.51 12.78
C LEU A 8 7.12 -18.06 12.67
N SER A 9 6.57 -18.59 13.76
CA SER A 9 5.19 -19.12 13.75
C SER A 9 4.16 -18.02 13.49
N VAL A 10 4.30 -16.82 14.07
CA VAL A 10 3.42 -15.67 13.80
C VAL A 10 3.56 -15.22 12.35
N LEU A 11 4.79 -15.15 11.82
CA LEU A 11 5.04 -14.81 10.42
C LEU A 11 4.38 -15.82 9.47
N LEU A 12 4.50 -17.12 9.75
CA LEU A 12 3.88 -18.16 8.94
C LEU A 12 2.35 -18.07 8.96
N ILE A 13 1.75 -17.80 10.12
CA ILE A 13 0.30 -17.57 10.25
C ILE A 13 -0.11 -16.34 9.43
N MET A 14 0.64 -15.23 9.54
CA MET A 14 0.39 -14.00 8.79
C MET A 14 0.41 -14.26 7.28
N VAL A 15 1.46 -14.91 6.77
CA VAL A 15 1.61 -15.25 5.35
C VAL A 15 0.50 -16.20 4.88
N PHE A 16 0.15 -17.20 5.71
CA PHE A 16 -0.93 -18.14 5.40
C PHE A 16 -2.29 -17.43 5.27
N LEU A 17 -2.61 -16.53 6.20
CA LEU A 17 -3.86 -15.74 6.16
C LEU A 17 -3.89 -14.80 4.94
N LEU A 18 -2.77 -14.15 4.61
CA LEU A 18 -2.68 -13.31 3.41
C LEU A 18 -2.82 -14.13 2.12
N LYS A 19 -2.25 -15.33 2.05
CA LYS A 19 -2.44 -16.25 0.92
C LYS A 19 -3.90 -16.65 0.75
N ARG A 20 -4.67 -16.71 1.84
CA ARG A 20 -6.13 -16.91 1.83
C ARG A 20 -6.92 -15.65 1.45
N LYS A 21 -6.25 -14.56 1.05
CA LYS A 21 -6.85 -13.28 0.65
C LYS A 21 -7.66 -12.60 1.76
N TRP A 22 -7.28 -12.81 3.02
CA TRP A 22 -7.86 -12.04 4.13
C TRP A 22 -7.41 -10.58 4.05
N ASN A 23 -8.21 -9.66 4.60
CA ASN A 23 -7.88 -8.24 4.64
C ASN A 23 -6.57 -8.01 5.41
N LEU A 24 -5.60 -7.32 4.80
CA LEU A 24 -4.29 -7.03 5.38
C LEU A 24 -4.38 -6.44 6.79
N GLY A 25 -5.28 -5.48 7.02
CA GLY A 25 -5.45 -4.84 8.34
C GLY A 25 -5.92 -5.82 9.41
N VAL A 26 -6.85 -6.72 9.07
CA VAL A 26 -7.34 -7.77 9.98
C VAL A 26 -6.22 -8.77 10.29
N VAL A 27 -5.45 -9.17 9.27
CA VAL A 27 -4.34 -10.10 9.45
C VAL A 27 -3.25 -9.49 10.34
N MET A 28 -2.92 -8.21 10.14
CA MET A 28 -1.95 -7.50 10.99
C MET A 28 -2.44 -7.40 12.44
N ALA A 29 -3.71 -7.04 12.66
CA ALA A 29 -4.29 -6.96 13.99
C ALA A 29 -4.29 -8.32 14.71
N LEU A 30 -4.74 -9.39 14.03
CA LEU A 30 -4.72 -10.75 14.59
C LEU A 30 -3.29 -11.20 14.91
N SER A 31 -2.34 -10.97 14.01
CA SER A 31 -0.95 -11.34 14.22
C SER A 31 -0.33 -10.62 15.43
N SER A 32 -0.69 -9.35 15.65
CA SER A 32 -0.28 -8.58 16.84
C SER A 32 -0.84 -9.18 18.13
N VAL A 33 -2.11 -9.59 18.14
CA VAL A 33 -2.74 -10.26 19.30
C VAL A 33 -2.10 -11.61 19.58
N ILE A 34 -1.85 -12.42 18.54
CA ILE A 34 -1.17 -13.72 18.68
C ILE A 34 0.25 -13.53 19.23
N LEU A 35 0.97 -12.52 18.75
CA LEU A 35 2.30 -12.20 19.24
C LEU A 35 2.28 -11.81 20.73
N ALA A 36 1.35 -10.93 21.11
CA ALA A 36 1.16 -10.56 22.52
C ALA A 36 0.85 -11.78 23.39
N PHE A 37 0.05 -12.73 22.89
CA PHE A 37 -0.25 -13.97 23.58
C PHE A 37 0.98 -14.88 23.73
N PHE A 38 1.78 -15.07 22.68
CA PHE A 38 3.01 -15.90 22.76
C PHE A 38 4.08 -15.35 23.68
N TYR A 39 4.10 -14.03 23.89
CA TYR A 39 4.98 -13.39 24.86
C TYR A 39 4.33 -13.18 26.24
N LEU A 40 3.09 -13.65 26.44
CA LEU A 40 2.33 -13.51 27.67
C LEU A 40 2.28 -12.05 28.15
N LEU A 41 2.13 -11.12 27.20
CA LEU A 41 2.10 -9.69 27.51
C LEU A 41 0.86 -9.38 28.35
N ALA A 42 1.03 -8.61 29.42
CA ALA A 42 -0.10 -8.20 30.25
C ALA A 42 -1.10 -7.39 29.40
N PRO A 43 -2.43 -7.59 29.56
CA PRO A 43 -3.43 -6.88 28.77
C PRO A 43 -3.30 -5.35 28.83
N LEU A 44 -2.88 -4.82 29.99
CA LEU A 44 -2.64 -3.40 30.18
C LEU A 44 -1.46 -2.89 29.34
N ASP A 45 -0.40 -3.67 29.20
CA ASP A 45 0.78 -3.26 28.42
C ASP A 45 0.51 -3.37 26.92
N PHE A 46 -0.31 -4.35 26.49
CA PHE A 46 -0.83 -4.39 25.12
C PHE A 46 -1.67 -3.16 24.79
N LEU A 47 -2.58 -2.76 25.68
CA LEU A 47 -3.42 -1.56 25.48
C LEU A 47 -2.59 -0.28 25.47
N LYS A 48 -1.58 -0.16 26.34
CA LYS A 48 -0.63 0.96 26.30
C LYS A 48 0.13 1.01 24.99
N ALA A 49 0.63 -0.13 24.50
CA ALA A 49 1.33 -0.22 23.23
C ALA A 49 0.42 0.15 22.04
N PHE A 50 -0.83 -0.31 22.05
CA PHE A 50 -1.84 0.05 21.05
C PHE A 50 -2.15 1.55 21.06
N TYR A 51 -2.36 2.13 22.24
CA TYR A 51 -2.62 3.55 22.40
C TYR A 51 -1.42 4.40 21.96
N ALA A 52 -0.21 4.03 22.39
CA ALA A 52 1.03 4.69 21.98
C ALA A 52 1.23 4.63 20.46
N GLY A 53 0.98 3.48 19.83
CA GLY A 53 1.09 3.34 18.37
C GLY A 53 0.09 4.18 17.60
N THR A 54 -1.14 4.31 18.11
CA THR A 54 -2.23 5.07 17.45
C THR A 54 -2.10 6.58 17.66
N THR A 55 -1.54 7.00 18.80
CA THR A 55 -1.31 8.42 19.12
C THR A 55 0.09 8.92 18.73
N ASP A 56 0.92 8.05 18.16
CA ASP A 56 2.23 8.44 17.66
C ASP A 56 2.12 9.49 16.55
N LYS A 57 2.98 10.51 16.61
CA LYS A 57 2.98 11.63 15.66
C LYS A 57 3.21 11.16 14.23
N THR A 58 4.06 10.15 14.05
CA THR A 58 4.35 9.56 12.73
C THR A 58 3.09 8.88 12.23
N THR A 59 2.47 8.00 13.03
CA THR A 59 1.23 7.31 12.64
C THR A 59 0.14 8.29 12.20
N ILE A 60 -0.10 9.34 12.99
CA ILE A 60 -1.11 10.36 12.66
C ILE A 60 -0.72 11.10 11.37
N SER A 61 0.53 11.54 11.25
CA SER A 61 1.02 12.26 10.07
C SER A 61 0.86 11.41 8.80
N LEU A 62 1.18 10.12 8.86
CA LEU A 62 1.03 9.20 7.73
C LEU A 62 -0.42 8.98 7.36
N ILE A 63 -1.29 8.72 8.34
CA ILE A 63 -2.72 8.52 8.09
C ILE A 63 -3.32 9.79 7.45
N THR A 64 -3.03 10.96 8.01
CA THR A 64 -3.50 12.24 7.46
C THR A 64 -2.98 12.48 6.05
N ALA A 65 -1.68 12.27 5.81
CA ALA A 65 -1.08 12.43 4.49
C ALA A 65 -1.71 11.48 3.47
N LEU A 66 -1.90 10.21 3.81
CA LEU A 66 -2.54 9.22 2.94
C LEU A 66 -3.99 9.59 2.63
N ILE A 67 -4.75 10.10 3.60
CA ILE A 67 -6.12 10.59 3.39
C ILE A 67 -6.11 11.78 2.42
N LEU A 68 -5.23 12.76 2.61
CA LEU A 68 -5.12 13.92 1.74
C LEU A 68 -4.72 13.53 0.31
N ILE A 69 -3.74 12.63 0.15
CA ILE A 69 -3.34 12.11 -1.16
C ILE A 69 -4.51 11.37 -1.82
N ARG A 70 -5.29 10.59 -1.06
CA ARG A 70 -6.51 9.92 -1.57
C ARG A 70 -7.54 10.93 -2.06
N ILE A 71 -7.77 12.01 -1.31
CA ILE A 71 -8.70 13.08 -1.71
C ILE A 71 -8.19 13.75 -2.99
N PHE A 72 -6.92 14.11 -3.03
CA PHE A 72 -6.29 14.74 -4.19
C PHE A 72 -6.40 13.84 -5.44
N GLU A 73 -6.06 12.57 -5.30
CA GLU A 73 -6.20 11.55 -6.34
C GLU A 73 -7.65 11.44 -6.84
N ASN A 74 -8.63 11.46 -5.93
CA ASN A 74 -10.04 11.38 -6.29
C ASN A 74 -10.49 12.59 -7.11
N VAL A 75 -10.05 13.79 -6.71
CA VAL A 75 -10.32 15.04 -7.41
C VAL A 75 -9.69 15.01 -8.81
N MET A 76 -8.44 14.57 -8.94
CA MET A 76 -7.75 14.44 -10.23
C MET A 76 -8.48 13.47 -11.18
N ARG A 77 -8.95 12.33 -10.67
CA ARG A 77 -9.70 11.37 -11.49
C ARG A 77 -11.07 11.90 -11.91
N LYS A 78 -11.83 12.47 -10.98
CA LYS A 78 -13.19 12.97 -11.26
C LYS A 78 -13.19 14.11 -12.28
N ASN A 79 -12.16 14.95 -12.27
CA ASN A 79 -12.01 16.03 -13.24
C ASN A 79 -11.34 15.60 -14.56
N GLY A 80 -11.03 14.31 -14.74
CA GLY A 80 -10.39 13.79 -15.95
C GLY A 80 -8.93 14.22 -16.13
N ILE A 81 -8.33 14.88 -15.14
CA ILE A 81 -6.96 15.41 -15.22
C ILE A 81 -5.95 14.27 -15.34
N MET A 82 -6.16 13.17 -14.61
CA MET A 82 -5.33 11.96 -14.71
C MET A 82 -5.33 11.39 -16.14
N HIS A 83 -6.50 11.38 -16.79
CA HIS A 83 -6.64 10.89 -18.17
C HIS A 83 -5.93 11.81 -19.17
N GLN A 84 -6.15 13.11 -19.08
CA GLN A 84 -5.51 14.10 -19.95
C GLN A 84 -3.98 14.07 -19.85
N MET A 85 -3.45 13.89 -18.63
CA MET A 85 -2.02 13.77 -18.39
C MET A 85 -1.43 12.53 -19.07
N MET A 86 -2.09 11.37 -18.95
CA MET A 86 -1.64 10.14 -19.61
C MET A 86 -1.74 10.21 -21.13
N ASP A 87 -2.82 10.78 -21.68
CA ASP A 87 -3.00 10.91 -23.12
C ASP A 87 -1.99 11.89 -23.75
N SER A 88 -1.69 12.99 -23.07
CA SER A 88 -0.65 13.94 -23.52
C SER A 88 0.72 13.27 -23.55
N PHE A 89 1.05 12.50 -22.51
CA PHE A 89 2.32 11.79 -22.41
C PHE A 89 2.43 10.63 -23.43
N ARG A 90 1.29 10.00 -23.76
CA ARG A 90 1.20 9.00 -24.83
C ARG A 90 1.48 9.56 -26.22
N GLY A 91 1.24 10.86 -26.44
CA GLY A 91 1.67 11.54 -27.67
C GLY A 91 3.20 11.63 -27.81
N MET A 92 3.95 11.54 -26.71
CA MET A 92 5.41 11.64 -26.68
C MET A 92 6.10 10.27 -26.69
N VAL A 93 5.48 9.25 -26.09
CA VAL A 93 6.05 7.90 -25.93
C VAL A 93 5.29 6.88 -26.78
N MET A 94 5.96 6.37 -27.81
CA MET A 94 5.41 5.37 -28.74
C MET A 94 5.15 4.00 -28.07
N ASP A 95 6.02 3.56 -27.16
CA ASP A 95 5.90 2.26 -26.51
C ASP A 95 5.03 2.33 -25.24
N ARG A 96 3.93 1.58 -25.25
CA ARG A 96 2.98 1.46 -24.13
C ARG A 96 3.59 0.84 -22.87
N ARG A 97 4.61 -0.02 -22.99
CA ARG A 97 5.31 -0.60 -21.83
C ARG A 97 6.09 0.47 -21.08
N ILE A 98 6.79 1.32 -21.84
CA ILE A 98 7.52 2.47 -21.30
C ILE A 98 6.53 3.46 -20.68
N LEU A 99 5.42 3.74 -21.37
CA LEU A 99 4.35 4.61 -20.87
C LEU A 99 3.80 4.17 -19.50
N MET A 100 3.53 2.87 -19.34
CA MET A 100 2.99 2.31 -18.10
C MET A 100 3.99 2.37 -16.94
N ALA A 101 5.30 2.32 -17.20
CA ALA A 101 6.33 2.33 -16.16
C ALA A 101 6.86 3.74 -15.83
N SER A 102 6.87 4.66 -16.80
CA SER A 102 7.59 5.93 -16.68
C SER A 102 6.96 6.90 -15.70
N MET A 103 5.64 7.11 -15.75
CA MET A 103 4.95 8.04 -14.85
C MET A 103 4.97 7.55 -13.39
N PRO A 104 4.66 6.26 -13.10
CA PRO A 104 4.93 5.66 -11.80
C PRO A 104 6.37 5.82 -11.34
N ALA A 105 7.36 5.58 -12.21
CA ALA A 105 8.77 5.72 -11.85
C ALA A 105 9.13 7.16 -11.47
N LEU A 106 8.65 8.16 -12.22
CA LEU A 106 8.87 9.58 -11.88
C LEU A 106 8.29 9.95 -10.53
N ILE A 107 7.07 9.48 -10.24
CA ILE A 107 6.45 9.68 -8.92
C ILE A 107 7.18 8.88 -7.83
N GLY A 108 7.66 7.67 -8.15
CA GLY A 108 8.41 6.81 -7.23
C GLY A 108 9.78 7.37 -6.86
N LEU A 109 10.36 8.23 -7.70
CA LEU A 109 11.57 9.00 -7.39
C LEU A 109 11.30 10.15 -6.41
N LEU A 110 10.04 10.52 -6.16
CA LEU A 110 9.70 11.51 -5.14
C LEU A 110 9.74 10.83 -3.75
N PRO A 111 10.32 11.48 -2.72
CA PRO A 111 10.25 11.01 -1.35
C PRO A 111 8.80 11.11 -0.86
N SER A 112 8.03 10.02 -1.00
CA SER A 112 6.59 10.01 -0.80
C SER A 112 6.13 8.75 -0.06
N MET A 113 5.38 8.95 1.03
CA MET A 113 4.77 7.86 1.81
C MET A 113 3.52 7.26 1.10
N GLY A 114 3.05 7.91 0.02
CA GLY A 114 1.85 7.51 -0.73
C GLY A 114 2.11 7.24 -2.20
N GLY A 115 3.38 7.07 -2.61
CA GLY A 115 3.76 6.87 -4.02
C GLY A 115 2.89 5.83 -4.73
N ALA A 116 2.77 4.63 -4.14
CA ALA A 116 1.91 3.56 -4.66
C ALA A 116 0.43 3.92 -4.78
N LEU A 117 -0.09 4.76 -3.87
CA LEU A 117 -1.50 5.19 -3.88
C LEU A 117 -1.79 6.13 -5.07
N PHE A 118 -0.79 6.92 -5.47
CA PHE A 118 -0.88 7.87 -6.58
C PHE A 118 -0.40 7.30 -7.93
N SER A 119 0.54 6.34 -7.91
CA SER A 119 1.07 5.70 -9.12
C SER A 119 0.17 4.57 -9.65
N ALA A 120 -0.53 3.83 -8.77
CA ALA A 120 -1.50 2.81 -9.18
C ALA A 120 -2.59 3.37 -10.13
N PRO A 121 -3.18 4.57 -9.88
CA PRO A 121 -4.02 5.26 -10.86
C PRO A 121 -3.45 5.38 -12.26
N MET A 122 -2.16 5.68 -12.36
CA MET A 122 -1.48 5.97 -13.61
C MET A 122 -1.27 4.68 -14.41
N VAL A 123 -0.83 3.61 -13.75
CA VAL A 123 -0.73 2.27 -14.38
C VAL A 123 -2.10 1.80 -14.85
N ASP A 124 -3.15 1.99 -14.03
CA ASP A 124 -4.51 1.65 -14.43
C ASP A 124 -4.95 2.44 -15.66
N GLU A 125 -4.72 3.75 -15.69
CA GLU A 125 -5.09 4.63 -16.81
C GLU A 125 -4.32 4.27 -18.09
N ALA A 126 -3.01 4.07 -17.99
CA ALA A 126 -2.14 3.69 -19.12
C ALA A 126 -2.46 2.28 -19.66
N SER A 127 -2.95 1.38 -18.82
CA SER A 127 -3.31 0.01 -19.20
C SER A 127 -4.75 -0.17 -19.68
N LYS A 128 -5.64 0.83 -19.59
CA LYS A 128 -7.08 0.70 -19.97
C LYS A 128 -7.35 0.09 -21.35
N LYS A 129 -6.44 0.25 -22.30
CA LYS A 129 -6.56 -0.24 -23.69
C LYS A 129 -5.86 -1.58 -23.94
N ILE A 130 -5.46 -2.30 -22.88
CA ILE A 130 -4.76 -3.60 -22.95
C ILE A 130 -5.32 -4.52 -21.87
N SER A 131 -5.58 -5.78 -22.20
CA SER A 131 -5.90 -6.80 -21.21
C SER A 131 -4.63 -7.24 -20.47
N ILE A 132 -4.45 -6.72 -19.26
CA ILE A 132 -3.34 -7.08 -18.37
C ILE A 132 -3.89 -7.47 -16.99
N SER A 133 -3.31 -8.51 -16.39
CA SER A 133 -3.74 -9.00 -15.08
C SER A 133 -3.37 -8.02 -13.96
N GLN A 134 -4.11 -8.04 -12.85
CA GLN A 134 -3.84 -7.14 -11.71
C GLN A 134 -2.44 -7.37 -11.11
N GLU A 135 -1.95 -8.61 -11.13
CA GLU A 135 -0.60 -8.94 -10.68
C GLU A 135 0.47 -8.26 -11.53
N LYS A 136 0.26 -8.22 -12.86
CA LYS A 136 1.18 -7.53 -13.77
C LYS A 136 1.12 -6.01 -13.64
N LYS A 137 -0.06 -5.44 -13.35
CA LYS A 137 -0.18 -4.00 -13.05
C LYS A 137 0.57 -3.64 -11.76
N ALA A 138 0.39 -4.44 -10.72
CA ALA A 138 1.12 -4.28 -9.46
C ALA A 138 2.63 -4.49 -9.63
N PHE A 139 3.06 -5.36 -10.54
CA PHE A 139 4.47 -5.55 -10.86
C PHE A 139 5.10 -4.35 -11.57
N VAL A 140 4.36 -3.67 -12.44
CA VAL A 140 4.83 -2.47 -13.16
C VAL A 140 4.87 -1.24 -12.25
N ASN A 141 3.99 -1.20 -11.24
CA ASN A 141 3.84 -0.10 -10.30
C ASN A 141 4.84 -0.14 -9.15
#